data_AF-A0A7X5FSY5-F1
#
_entry.id   AF-A0A7X5FSY5-F1
#
_cell.length_a   1.000
_cell.length_b   1.000
_cell.length_c   1.000
_cell.angle_alpha   90.00
_cell.angle_beta   90.00
_cell.angle_gamma   90.00
#
_symmetry.space_group_name_H-M   'P 1'
#
loop_
_entity.id
_entity.type
_entity.pdbx_description
1 polymer ?
#
loop_
_entity_poly.entity_id
_entity_poly.type
_entity_poly.pdbx_seq_one_letter_code
_entity_poly.pdbx_strand_id
1 'polypeptide(L)'
;MTQKRTFAFLKPACDRTQSAIIAELQFAGFTVLREETRVLDIATLKEHYAHHVDKPFFQPMASYLTNGASILLILSREDEADPVQSLRDLVGPTDPKKGEKEQIRCKYGAHLPDVIFMNAIHASGTPAEVEEEIARFFPDQILSPSGKISQWQRKYTGNDKLLAKRSLFFWFSGLFFPGFSL
;
A
#
# COMPACT_ATOMS: atom_id res chain seq x y z
N MET A 1 -13.10 15.74 -17.28
CA MET A 1 -13.67 14.47 -16.77
C MET A 1 -12.97 14.15 -15.47
N THR A 2 -13.72 13.75 -14.44
CA THR A 2 -13.16 13.33 -13.15
C THR A 2 -12.35 12.06 -13.33
N GLN A 3 -11.08 12.06 -12.93
CA GLN A 3 -10.21 10.89 -13.03
C GLN A 3 -10.75 9.77 -12.13
N LYS A 4 -11.02 8.59 -12.69
CA LYS A 4 -11.49 7.43 -11.92
C LYS A 4 -10.35 6.89 -11.07
N ARG A 5 -10.63 6.65 -9.79
CA ARG A 5 -9.62 6.28 -8.80
C ARG A 5 -10.11 5.17 -7.88
N THR A 6 -9.15 4.51 -7.25
CA THR A 6 -9.35 3.55 -6.17
C THR A 6 -8.31 3.80 -5.08
N PHE A 7 -8.55 3.27 -3.89
CA PHE A 7 -7.64 3.37 -2.78
C PHE A 7 -7.13 1.98 -2.38
N ALA A 8 -5.86 1.93 -2.03
CA ALA A 8 -5.21 0.75 -1.50
C ALA A 8 -4.23 1.15 -0.42
N PHE A 9 -3.95 0.24 0.51
CA PHE A 9 -2.71 0.34 1.27
C PHE A 9 -2.05 -1.01 1.42
N LEU A 10 -0.73 -1.02 1.26
CA LEU A 10 0.12 -2.16 1.52
C LEU A 10 0.30 -2.27 3.02
N LYS A 11 -0.10 -3.40 3.58
CA LYS A 11 0.04 -3.71 5.01
C LYS A 11 1.52 -3.84 5.36
N PRO A 12 1.89 -3.78 6.66
CA PRO A 12 3.28 -3.93 7.08
C PRO A 12 3.88 -5.25 6.60
N ALA A 13 4.94 -5.16 5.80
CA ALA A 13 5.71 -6.30 5.31
C ALA A 13 7.18 -5.87 5.18
N CYS A 14 8.04 -6.75 4.66
CA CYS A 14 9.39 -6.32 4.31
C CYS A 14 9.36 -5.39 3.08
N ASP A 15 10.27 -4.41 3.04
CA ASP A 15 10.32 -3.37 2.00
C ASP A 15 10.32 -3.93 0.57
N ARG A 16 10.97 -5.08 0.37
CA ARG A 16 11.04 -5.78 -0.93
C ARG A 16 9.67 -6.28 -1.40
N THR A 17 8.85 -6.79 -0.49
CA THR A 17 7.49 -7.25 -0.82
C THR A 17 6.60 -6.07 -1.21
N GLN A 18 6.62 -4.98 -0.44
CA GLN A 18 5.80 -3.80 -0.74
C GLN A 18 6.20 -3.18 -2.09
N SER A 19 7.50 -3.06 -2.35
CA SER A 19 8.00 -2.55 -3.65
C SER A 19 7.60 -3.45 -4.83
N ALA A 20 7.64 -4.77 -4.65
CA ALA A 20 7.21 -5.72 -5.68
C ALA A 20 5.71 -5.58 -5.99
N ILE A 21 4.86 -5.39 -4.97
CA ILE A 21 3.42 -5.19 -5.17
C ILE A 21 3.15 -3.91 -5.96
N ILE A 22 3.85 -2.80 -5.67
CA ILE A 22 3.71 -1.55 -6.43
C ILE A 22 4.08 -1.78 -7.91
N ALA A 23 5.17 -2.51 -8.18
CA ALA A 23 5.57 -2.84 -9.54
C ALA A 23 4.52 -3.69 -10.28
N GLU A 24 3.87 -4.63 -9.59
CA GLU A 24 2.78 -5.42 -10.18
C GLU A 24 1.53 -4.58 -10.48
N LEU A 25 1.17 -3.66 -9.58
CA LEU A 25 0.07 -2.72 -9.83
C LEU A 25 0.36 -1.87 -11.08
N GLN A 26 1.58 -1.36 -11.21
CA GLN A 26 2.00 -0.58 -12.39
C GLN A 26 2.01 -1.42 -13.66
N PHE A 27 2.52 -2.66 -13.59
CA PHE A 27 2.51 -3.58 -14.73
C PHE A 27 1.08 -3.94 -15.17
N ALA A 28 0.13 -4.01 -14.23
CA ALA A 28 -1.29 -4.22 -14.51
C ALA A 28 -2.00 -2.96 -15.07
N GLY A 29 -1.27 -1.86 -15.28
CA GLY A 29 -1.77 -0.62 -15.86
C GLY A 29 -2.33 0.39 -14.84
N PHE A 30 -2.10 0.19 -13.54
CA PHE A 30 -2.43 1.23 -12.57
C PHE A 30 -1.39 2.33 -12.54
N THR A 31 -1.86 3.57 -12.55
CA THR A 31 -1.04 4.75 -12.28
C THR A 31 -1.14 5.12 -10.81
N VAL A 32 0.02 5.27 -10.15
CA VAL A 32 0.08 5.77 -8.77
C VAL A 32 -0.05 7.29 -8.79
N LEU A 33 -1.18 7.80 -8.30
CA LEU A 33 -1.44 9.23 -8.23
C LEU A 33 -0.88 9.86 -6.95
N ARG A 34 -0.93 9.13 -5.84
CA ARG A 34 -0.35 9.55 -4.55
C ARG A 34 0.19 8.33 -3.80
N GLU A 35 1.34 8.50 -3.16
CA GLU A 35 2.00 7.51 -2.33
C GLU A 35 2.44 8.14 -1.01
N GLU A 36 2.09 7.51 0.11
CA GLU A 36 2.55 7.95 1.43
C GLU A 36 2.91 6.74 2.29
N THR A 37 4.13 6.74 2.83
CA THR A 37 4.56 5.71 3.77
C THR A 37 4.40 6.24 5.19
N ARG A 38 3.59 5.55 6.00
CA ARG A 38 3.42 5.88 7.43
C ARG A 38 3.01 4.67 8.26
N VAL A 39 3.25 4.76 9.56
CA VAL A 39 2.65 3.85 10.55
C VAL A 39 1.23 4.32 10.80
N LEU A 40 0.25 3.41 10.71
CA LEU A 40 -1.15 3.72 10.98
C LEU A 40 -1.38 3.83 12.48
N ASP A 41 -2.16 4.82 12.92
CA ASP A 41 -2.54 4.96 14.31
C ASP A 41 -3.85 4.20 14.62
N ILE A 42 -4.04 3.88 15.90
CA ILE A 42 -5.21 3.13 16.37
C ILE A 42 -6.53 3.88 16.13
N ALA A 43 -6.54 5.22 16.18
CA ALA A 43 -7.77 5.98 16.00
C ALA A 43 -8.26 5.88 14.55
N THR A 44 -7.36 6.09 13.58
CA THR A 44 -7.64 5.90 12.15
C THR A 44 -8.10 4.47 11.86
N LEU A 45 -7.47 3.47 12.46
CA LEU A 45 -7.86 2.06 12.27
C LEU A 45 -9.24 1.73 12.87
N LYS A 46 -9.57 2.27 14.05
CA LYS A 46 -10.90 2.11 14.65
C LYS A 46 -11.99 2.73 13.80
N GLU A 47 -11.72 3.90 13.23
CA GLU A 47 -12.66 4.58 12.34
C GLU A 47 -12.84 3.77 11.05
N HIS A 48 -11.74 3.35 10.42
CA HIS A 48 -11.78 2.60 9.17
C HIS A 48 -12.45 1.23 9.32
N TYR A 49 -12.24 0.55 10.44
CA TYR A 49 -12.82 -0.76 10.75
C TYR A 49 -13.98 -0.67 11.76
N ALA A 50 -14.74 0.43 11.79
CA ALA A 50 -15.80 0.67 12.78
C ALA A 50 -16.76 -0.51 12.94
N HIS A 51 -17.16 -1.15 11.83
CA HIS A 51 -18.04 -2.33 11.81
C HIS A 51 -17.40 -3.63 12.34
N HIS A 52 -16.09 -3.61 12.62
CA HIS A 52 -15.30 -4.75 13.03
C HIS A 52 -14.57 -4.55 14.37
N VAL A 53 -14.68 -3.38 15.01
CA VAL A 53 -13.94 -3.06 16.25
C VAL A 53 -14.17 -4.07 17.37
N ASP A 54 -15.41 -4.58 17.49
CA ASP A 54 -15.78 -5.55 18.53
C ASP A 54 -15.51 -7.01 18.14
N LYS A 55 -14.93 -7.25 16.96
CA LYS A 55 -14.61 -8.61 16.50
C LYS A 55 -13.29 -9.09 17.12
N PRO A 56 -13.17 -10.40 17.44
CA PRO A 56 -11.97 -10.94 18.10
C PRO A 56 -10.69 -10.77 17.29
N PHE A 57 -10.79 -10.63 15.96
CA PHE A 57 -9.63 -10.40 15.08
C PHE A 57 -9.14 -8.95 15.05
N PHE A 58 -9.93 -7.98 15.54
CA PHE A 58 -9.58 -6.56 15.40
C PHE A 58 -8.33 -6.19 16.19
N GLN A 59 -8.22 -6.60 17.46
CA GLN A 59 -7.06 -6.28 18.30
C GLN A 59 -5.74 -6.84 17.72
N PRO A 60 -5.67 -8.13 17.32
CA PRO A 60 -4.50 -8.65 16.62
C PRO A 60 -4.19 -7.90 15.31
N MET A 61 -5.21 -7.59 14.51
CA MET A 61 -5.04 -6.87 13.25
C MET A 61 -4.53 -5.45 13.46
N ALA A 62 -5.10 -4.71 14.42
CA ALA A 62 -4.70 -3.36 14.74
C ALA A 62 -3.26 -3.33 15.24
N SER A 63 -2.90 -4.24 16.16
CA SER A 63 -1.52 -4.40 16.63
C SER A 63 -0.55 -4.66 15.48
N TYR A 64 -0.91 -5.53 14.54
CA TYR A 64 -0.10 -5.79 13.34
C TYR A 64 0.08 -4.53 12.49
N LEU A 65 -1.00 -3.79 12.21
CA LEU A 65 -0.97 -2.58 11.38
C LEU A 65 -0.23 -1.39 12.03
N THR A 66 -0.20 -1.30 13.36
CA THR A 66 0.49 -0.23 14.09
C THR A 66 1.96 -0.52 14.39
N ASN A 67 2.41 -1.77 14.20
CA ASN A 67 3.79 -2.18 14.48
C ASN A 67 4.74 -2.02 13.28
N GLY A 68 4.26 -1.53 12.14
CA GLY A 68 5.11 -1.29 10.97
C GLY A 68 4.52 -0.27 10.01
N ALA A 69 5.36 0.17 9.07
CA ALA A 69 4.95 1.14 8.07
C ALA A 69 4.08 0.48 7.00
N SER A 70 2.96 1.11 6.71
CA SER A 70 2.11 0.82 5.56
C SER A 70 2.41 1.82 4.44
N ILE A 71 2.21 1.40 3.19
CA ILE A 71 2.27 2.31 2.03
C ILE A 71 0.85 2.54 1.53
N LEU A 72 0.37 3.77 1.65
CA LEU A 72 -0.94 4.19 1.21
C LEU A 72 -0.86 4.67 -0.23
N LEU A 73 -1.82 4.25 -1.04
CA LEU A 73 -1.82 4.47 -2.48
C LEU A 73 -3.19 4.99 -2.92
N ILE A 74 -3.16 6.06 -3.70
CA ILE A 74 -4.29 6.42 -4.57
C ILE A 74 -3.89 6.01 -5.97
N LEU A 75 -4.71 5.15 -6.57
CA LEU A 75 -4.45 4.57 -7.88
C LEU A 75 -5.53 5.01 -8.87
N SER A 76 -5.15 5.20 -10.12
CA SER A 76 -6.09 5.29 -11.24
C SER A 76 -5.78 4.27 -12.30
N ARG A 77 -6.77 3.97 -13.13
CA ARG A 77 -6.59 3.16 -14.33
C ARG A 77 -7.40 3.81 -15.44
N GLU A 78 -6.71 4.40 -16.41
CA GLU A 78 -7.34 5.22 -17.45
C GLU A 78 -8.07 4.37 -18.49
N ASP A 79 -7.55 3.17 -18.76
CA ASP A 79 -8.06 2.27 -19.81
C ASP A 79 -9.30 1.46 -19.40
N GLU A 80 -9.76 1.56 -18.15
CA GLU A 80 -10.87 0.75 -17.63
C GLU A 80 -12.04 1.54 -17.07
N ALA A 81 -13.22 0.92 -17.14
CA ALA A 81 -14.45 1.52 -16.68
C ALA A 81 -14.53 1.62 -15.15
N ASP A 82 -13.90 0.70 -14.41
CA ASP A 82 -13.97 0.64 -12.95
C ASP A 82 -12.62 0.21 -12.32
N PRO A 83 -11.79 1.18 -11.89
CA PRO A 83 -10.52 0.86 -11.22
C PRO A 83 -10.69 0.16 -9.87
N VAL A 84 -11.87 0.25 -9.23
CA VAL A 84 -12.14 -0.44 -7.96
C VAL A 84 -12.26 -1.93 -8.23
N GLN A 85 -13.14 -2.31 -9.17
CA GLN A 85 -13.32 -3.71 -9.54
C GLN A 85 -12.04 -4.32 -10.11
N SER A 86 -11.35 -3.61 -11.02
CA SER A 86 -10.05 -4.07 -11.56
C SER A 86 -9.04 -4.38 -10.45
N LEU A 87 -8.95 -3.52 -9.44
CA LEU A 87 -7.99 -3.71 -8.34
C LEU A 87 -8.40 -4.91 -7.50
N ARG A 88 -9.70 -5.07 -7.21
CA ARG A 88 -10.22 -6.21 -6.44
C ARG A 88 -9.92 -7.55 -7.11
N ASP A 89 -10.08 -7.62 -8.43
CA ASP A 89 -9.80 -8.83 -9.21
C ASP A 89 -8.31 -9.18 -9.18
N LEU A 90 -7.45 -8.17 -9.30
CA LEU A 90 -5.99 -8.33 -9.23
C LEU A 90 -5.52 -8.76 -7.84
N VAL A 91 -6.08 -8.19 -6.76
CA VAL A 91 -5.64 -8.54 -5.40
C VAL A 91 -6.18 -9.89 -4.94
N GLY A 92 -7.37 -10.30 -5.38
CA GLY A 92 -7.99 -11.56 -5.00
C GLY A 92 -8.70 -11.54 -3.63
N PRO A 93 -9.13 -12.71 -3.14
CA PRO A 93 -9.96 -12.83 -1.95
C PRO A 93 -9.23 -12.45 -0.66
N THR A 94 -9.98 -12.08 0.38
CA THR A 94 -9.41 -11.67 1.68
C THR A 94 -8.54 -12.76 2.30
N ASP A 95 -8.90 -14.03 2.16
CA ASP A 95 -8.11 -15.18 2.59
C ASP A 95 -7.11 -15.56 1.48
N PRO A 96 -5.79 -15.41 1.70
CA PRO A 96 -4.74 -15.77 0.73
C PRO A 96 -4.80 -17.20 0.19
N LYS A 97 -5.47 -18.11 0.90
CA LYS A 97 -5.54 -19.53 0.54
C LYS A 97 -6.67 -19.84 -0.46
N LYS A 98 -7.55 -18.88 -0.75
CA LYS A 98 -8.79 -19.11 -1.52
C LYS A 98 -8.79 -18.54 -2.94
N GLY A 99 -7.72 -17.87 -3.35
CA GLY A 99 -7.63 -17.25 -4.68
C GLY A 99 -6.66 -17.96 -5.61
N GLU A 100 -6.46 -17.35 -6.77
CA GLU A 100 -5.49 -17.81 -7.77
C GLU A 100 -4.07 -17.43 -7.37
N LYS A 101 -3.07 -18.24 -7.74
CA LYS A 101 -1.67 -18.06 -7.30
C LYS A 101 -1.07 -16.73 -7.74
N GLU A 102 -1.56 -16.20 -8.85
CA GLU A 102 -1.14 -14.96 -9.48
C GLU A 102 -1.70 -13.72 -8.76
N GLN A 103 -2.77 -13.87 -7.96
CA GLN A 103 -3.37 -12.76 -7.23
C GLN A 103 -2.47 -12.29 -6.09
N ILE A 104 -2.40 -10.97 -5.88
CA ILE A 104 -1.45 -10.33 -4.95
C ILE A 104 -1.56 -10.93 -3.54
N ARG A 105 -2.79 -11.15 -3.04
CA ARG A 105 -2.98 -11.70 -1.69
C ARG A 105 -2.50 -13.13 -1.57
N CYS A 106 -2.69 -13.96 -2.59
CA CYS A 106 -2.22 -15.34 -2.60
C CYS A 106 -0.69 -15.41 -2.71
N LYS A 107 -0.10 -14.51 -3.51
CA LYS A 107 1.35 -14.46 -3.75
C LYS A 107 2.15 -13.91 -2.57
N TYR A 108 1.62 -12.88 -1.90
CA TYR A 108 2.35 -12.11 -0.88
C TYR A 108 1.75 -12.17 0.52
N GLY A 109 0.52 -12.65 0.67
CA GLY A 109 -0.12 -12.81 1.97
C GLY A 109 0.48 -13.96 2.78
N ALA A 110 0.35 -13.87 4.10
CA ALA A 110 0.75 -14.94 5.00
C ALA A 110 -0.27 -16.09 4.94
N HIS A 111 0.21 -17.30 4.66
CA HIS A 111 -0.60 -18.52 4.61
C HIS A 111 -0.73 -19.17 6.00
N LEU A 112 -1.25 -18.41 6.96
CA LEU A 112 -1.38 -18.85 8.34
C LEU A 112 -2.79 -19.44 8.62
N PRO A 113 -2.92 -20.46 9.49
CA PRO A 113 -4.21 -20.89 10.02
C PRO A 113 -4.90 -19.74 10.78
N ASP A 114 -6.20 -19.54 10.54
CA ASP A 114 -7.07 -18.59 11.25
C ASP A 114 -6.65 -17.10 11.25
N VAL A 115 -5.62 -16.73 10.48
CA VAL A 115 -5.14 -15.35 10.32
C VAL A 115 -5.32 -14.91 8.86
N ILE A 116 -6.39 -14.16 8.60
CA ILE A 116 -6.70 -13.63 7.25
C ILE A 116 -6.31 -12.16 7.07
N PHE A 117 -6.00 -11.44 8.16
CA PHE A 117 -5.72 -10.01 8.09
C PHE A 117 -4.27 -9.69 7.65
N MET A 118 -3.36 -10.67 7.67
CA MET A 118 -1.99 -10.55 7.15
C MET A 118 -1.93 -10.90 5.65
N ASN A 119 -2.81 -10.29 4.86
CA ASN A 119 -3.03 -10.59 3.44
C ASN A 119 -2.37 -9.58 2.50
N ALA A 120 -1.25 -8.97 2.89
CA ALA A 120 -0.43 -8.03 2.10
C ALA A 120 -1.06 -6.68 1.71
N ILE A 121 -2.30 -6.63 1.21
CA ILE A 121 -2.91 -5.41 0.64
C ILE A 121 -4.40 -5.25 1.00
N HIS A 122 -4.75 -4.03 1.44
CA HIS A 122 -6.12 -3.54 1.46
C HIS A 122 -6.49 -2.91 0.11
N ALA A 123 -7.73 -3.12 -0.33
CA ALA A 123 -8.29 -2.51 -1.53
C ALA A 123 -9.75 -2.16 -1.25
N SER A 124 -10.18 -0.96 -1.62
CA SER A 124 -11.56 -0.49 -1.46
C SER A 124 -12.58 -1.45 -2.09
N GLY A 125 -13.79 -1.51 -1.54
CA GLY A 125 -14.88 -2.35 -2.05
C GLY A 125 -15.74 -1.65 -3.09
N THR A 126 -16.04 -0.37 -2.88
CA THR A 126 -16.94 0.40 -3.74
C THR A 126 -16.43 1.81 -4.02
N PRO A 127 -16.90 2.49 -5.09
CA PRO A 127 -16.54 3.88 -5.35
C PRO A 127 -16.88 4.84 -4.20
N ALA A 128 -17.95 4.58 -3.44
CA ALA A 128 -18.30 5.39 -2.28
C ALA A 128 -17.27 5.22 -1.14
N GLU A 129 -16.87 3.98 -0.86
CA GLU A 129 -15.83 3.68 0.12
C GLU A 129 -14.48 4.30 -0.26
N VAL A 130 -14.13 4.35 -1.57
CA VAL A 130 -12.89 5.01 -2.03
C VAL A 130 -12.84 6.46 -1.57
N GLU A 131 -13.92 7.21 -1.72
CA GLU A 131 -13.96 8.63 -1.36
C GLU A 131 -13.85 8.83 0.16
N GLU A 132 -14.54 8.00 0.94
CA GLU A 132 -14.46 8.00 2.41
C GLU A 132 -13.06 7.62 2.91
N GLU A 133 -12.46 6.59 2.31
CA GLU A 133 -11.11 6.13 2.65
C GLU A 133 -10.06 7.18 2.28
N ILE A 134 -10.15 7.80 1.10
CA ILE A 134 -9.24 8.88 0.72
C ILE A 134 -9.37 10.06 1.68
N ALA A 135 -10.59 10.49 2.04
CA ALA A 135 -10.79 11.58 2.98
C ALA A 135 -10.19 11.26 4.37
N ARG A 136 -10.34 10.01 4.82
CA ARG A 136 -9.82 9.54 6.12
C ARG A 136 -8.30 9.43 6.14
N PHE A 137 -7.71 8.85 5.10
CA PHE A 137 -6.28 8.56 5.06
C PHE A 137 -5.45 9.74 4.52
N PHE A 138 -6.03 10.60 3.70
CA PHE A 138 -5.39 11.75 3.07
C PHE A 138 -6.17 13.06 3.29
N PRO A 139 -6.38 13.48 4.55
CA PRO A 139 -7.19 14.67 4.86
C PRO A 139 -6.58 15.98 4.35
N ASP A 140 -5.27 16.00 4.10
CA ASP A 140 -4.54 17.15 3.54
C ASP A 140 -4.63 17.24 2.01
N GLN A 141 -5.36 16.32 1.36
CA GLN A 141 -5.42 16.28 -0.08
C GLN A 141 -6.35 17.34 -0.66
N ILE A 142 -5.74 18.33 -1.31
CA ILE A 142 -6.48 19.27 -2.15
C ILE A 142 -6.76 18.58 -3.48
N LEU A 143 -8.00 18.12 -3.67
CA LEU A 143 -8.45 17.65 -4.97
C LEU A 143 -8.64 18.85 -5.88
N SER A 144 -7.94 18.88 -7.03
CA SER A 144 -8.27 19.88 -8.04
C SER A 144 -9.71 19.67 -8.51
N PRO A 145 -10.44 20.72 -8.94
CA PRO A 145 -11.82 20.60 -9.46
C PRO A 145 -11.95 19.61 -10.63
N SER A 146 -10.83 19.24 -11.28
CA SER A 146 -10.77 18.25 -12.35
C SER A 146 -10.61 16.80 -11.87
N GLY A 147 -10.47 16.57 -10.57
CA GLY A 147 -10.12 15.27 -9.98
C GLY A 147 -8.66 14.85 -10.22
N LYS A 148 -7.88 15.65 -10.97
CA LYS A 148 -6.46 15.40 -11.18
C LYS A 148 -5.68 15.74 -9.92
N ILE A 149 -4.86 14.80 -9.46
CA ILE A 149 -3.81 15.08 -8.48
C ILE A 149 -2.69 15.76 -9.24
N SER A 150 -2.47 17.05 -8.96
CA SER A 150 -1.41 17.83 -9.59
C SER A 150 -0.08 17.30 -9.07
N GLN A 151 0.60 16.52 -9.92
CA GLN A 151 1.94 15.95 -9.71
C GLN A 151 1.98 14.73 -8.77
N TRP A 152 2.75 13.71 -9.18
CA TRP A 152 3.11 12.58 -8.30
C TRP A 152 3.79 13.14 -7.05
N GLN A 153 3.22 12.88 -5.88
CA GLN A 153 3.73 13.33 -4.60
C GLN A 153 4.01 12.12 -3.73
N ARG A 154 5.30 11.90 -3.42
CA ARG A 154 5.73 10.99 -2.37
C ARG A 154 6.00 11.78 -1.11
N LYS A 155 5.24 11.48 -0.05
CA LYS A 155 5.40 12.10 1.26
C LYS A 155 5.79 11.01 2.26
N TYR A 156 6.83 11.26 3.04
CA TYR A 156 7.22 10.41 4.17
C TYR A 156 6.78 11.12 5.44
N THR A 157 5.89 10.51 6.24
CA THR A 157 5.43 11.08 7.50
C THR A 157 5.48 10.02 8.59
N GLY A 158 6.51 10.07 9.43
CA GLY A 158 6.61 9.26 10.64
C GLY A 158 8.02 9.24 11.21
N ASN A 159 8.18 9.77 12.43
CA ASN A 159 9.31 9.68 13.38
C ASN A 159 10.52 8.78 12.97
N ASP A 160 11.35 9.28 12.04
CA ASP A 160 12.46 8.55 11.37
C ASP A 160 13.72 8.29 12.22
N LYS A 161 13.59 8.06 13.52
CA LYS A 161 14.76 7.68 14.36
C LYS A 161 15.07 6.19 14.37
N LEU A 162 14.18 5.34 13.85
CA LEU A 162 14.36 3.87 13.88
C LEU A 162 14.64 3.23 12.52
N LEU A 163 14.22 3.84 11.40
CA LEU A 163 14.44 3.27 10.06
C LEU A 163 15.80 3.66 9.44
N ALA A 164 16.35 4.82 9.80
CA ALA A 164 17.64 5.30 9.27
C ALA A 164 18.88 4.52 9.79
N LYS A 165 18.73 3.63 10.79
CA LYS A 165 19.88 2.89 11.37
C LYS A 165 20.16 1.53 10.74
N ARG A 166 19.37 1.06 9.77
CA ARG A 166 19.56 -0.30 9.19
C ARG A 166 20.08 -0.33 7.75
N SER A 167 20.33 0.82 7.10
CA SER A 167 20.89 0.84 5.73
C SER A 167 22.29 1.43 5.58
N LEU A 168 22.96 1.80 6.69
CA LEU A 168 24.34 2.30 6.65
C LEU A 168 25.36 1.18 6.91
N PHE A 169 25.33 0.11 6.13
CA PHE A 169 26.41 -0.89 6.15
C PHE A 169 26.62 -1.59 4.81
N PHE A 170 26.39 -0.91 3.68
CA PHE A 170 26.86 -1.40 2.39
C PHE A 170 27.00 -0.20 1.46
N TRP A 171 28.21 0.37 1.42
CA TRP A 171 28.85 1.05 0.29
C TRP A 171 30.02 1.90 0.82
N PHE A 172 31.25 1.39 0.69
CA PHE A 172 32.44 2.08 0.18
C PHE A 172 33.67 1.18 0.38
N SER A 173 33.92 0.30 -0.58
CA SER A 173 35.28 -0.17 -0.86
C SER A 173 35.44 -0.22 -2.38
N GLY A 174 35.44 0.97 -2.98
CA GLY A 174 36.03 1.16 -4.30
C GLY A 174 37.52 1.40 -4.11
N LEU A 175 38.35 0.49 -4.63
CA LEU A 175 39.72 0.80 -5.01
C LEU A 175 39.87 0.52 -6.50
N PHE A 176 39.80 1.62 -7.24
CA PHE A 176 40.25 1.82 -8.60
C PHE A 176 41.73 1.39 -8.73
N PHE A 177 42.04 0.54 -9.70
CA PHE A 177 43.39 0.44 -10.26
C PHE A 177 43.37 1.11 -11.64
N PRO A 178 44.20 2.13 -11.92
CA PRO A 178 44.48 2.55 -13.28
C PRO A 178 45.68 1.75 -13.82
N GLY A 179 45.57 1.26 -15.05
CA GLY A 179 46.72 0.85 -15.85
C GLY A 179 47.07 1.96 -16.84
N PHE A 180 48.37 2.23 -17.04
CA PHE A 180 49.03 2.19 -18.37
C PHE A 180 50.55 2.49 -18.29
N SER A 181 51.30 1.65 -19.03
CA SER A 181 52.60 1.79 -19.73
C SER A 181 53.88 2.33 -19.06
N LEU A 182 54.91 1.46 -19.09
CA LEU A 182 56.06 1.56 -20.04
C LEU A 182 56.56 0.15 -20.37
#